data_AF-A0A822FLG0-F1
#
_entry.id   AF-A0A822FLG0-F1
#
_cell.length_a   1.000
_cell.length_b   1.000
_cell.length_c   1.000
_cell.angle_alpha   90.00
_cell.angle_beta   90.00
_cell.angle_gamma   90.00
#
_symmetry.space_group_name_H-M   'P 1'
#
loop_
_entity.id
_entity.type
_entity.pdbx_description
1 polymer ?
#
loop_
_entity_poly.entity_id
_entity_poly.type
_entity_poly.pdbx_seq_one_letter_code
_entity_poly.pdbx_strand_id
1 'polypeptide(L)'
;EEKCTAIIGAPIIFRDILTHPDRKKYDLSSLVYSALGASPMHYDFLRQLETEIPIERVAQGYGMTENSALLTSGMWAGDEDPKRRLGSLGRCMQRLEIKVADQEGNAVPIGQQGEIWARGYPIMVGYYGDPEKTQEALTPSG
;
A
#
# COMPACT_ATOMS: atom_id res chain seq x y z
N GLU A 1 11.23 -24.54 -7.23
CA GLU A 1 10.30 -25.16 -8.20
C GLU A 1 9.02 -24.33 -8.47
N GLU A 2 8.62 -23.38 -7.61
CA GLU A 2 7.35 -22.63 -7.79
C GLU A 2 7.38 -21.42 -8.75
N LYS A 3 8.57 -20.86 -9.05
CA LYS A 3 8.75 -19.69 -9.95
C LYS A 3 7.78 -18.52 -9.66
N CYS A 4 7.63 -18.16 -8.39
CA CYS A 4 6.75 -17.06 -7.99
C CYS A 4 7.09 -15.79 -8.77
N THR A 5 6.06 -15.14 -9.30
CA THR A 5 6.18 -13.91 -10.11
C THR A 5 5.90 -12.64 -9.32
N ALA A 6 5.26 -12.77 -8.17
CA ALA A 6 4.99 -11.67 -7.27
C ALA A 6 5.18 -12.08 -5.82
N ILE A 7 5.60 -11.12 -5.01
CA ILE A 7 5.61 -11.22 -3.55
C ILE A 7 4.96 -9.97 -2.97
N ILE A 8 4.05 -10.15 -2.02
CA ILE A 8 3.37 -9.07 -1.33
C ILE A 8 3.50 -9.33 0.15
N GLY A 9 3.94 -8.33 0.92
CA GLY A 9 4.14 -8.54 2.34
C GLY A 9 4.68 -7.34 3.11
N ALA A 10 4.90 -7.55 4.40
CA ALA A 10 5.47 -6.56 5.29
C ALA A 10 6.96 -6.34 4.97
N PRO A 11 7.53 -5.15 5.26
CA PRO A 11 8.90 -4.81 4.91
C PRO A 11 9.96 -5.73 5.55
N ILE A 12 9.62 -6.36 6.68
CA ILE A 12 10.52 -7.29 7.36
C ILE A 12 10.85 -8.51 6.48
N ILE A 13 9.87 -9.04 5.73
CA ILE A 13 10.08 -10.19 4.82
C ILE A 13 11.11 -9.84 3.76
N PHE A 14 11.03 -8.64 3.21
CA PHE A 14 11.96 -8.15 2.19
C PHE A 14 13.36 -7.88 2.73
N ARG A 15 13.45 -7.39 3.97
CA ARG A 15 14.72 -7.23 4.67
C ARG A 15 15.39 -8.57 4.92
N ASP A 16 14.62 -9.57 5.35
CA ASP A 16 15.13 -10.92 5.58
C ASP A 16 15.64 -11.51 4.26
N ILE A 17 14.90 -11.37 3.16
CA ILE A 17 15.35 -11.80 1.83
C ILE A 17 16.67 -11.10 1.44
N LEU A 18 16.73 -9.76 1.54
CA LEU A 18 17.93 -8.98 1.19
C LEU A 18 19.17 -9.41 1.98
N THR A 19 18.99 -9.71 3.27
CA THR A 19 20.09 -9.99 4.20
C THR A 19 20.37 -11.48 4.40
N HIS A 20 19.56 -12.37 3.82
CA HIS A 20 19.71 -13.80 4.01
C HIS A 20 21.09 -14.28 3.52
N PRO A 21 21.90 -14.96 4.36
CA PRO A 21 23.27 -15.35 4.00
C PRO A 21 23.31 -16.26 2.76
N ASP A 22 22.27 -17.06 2.58
CA ASP A 22 22.13 -17.99 1.47
C ASP A 22 21.36 -17.42 0.27
N ARG A 23 20.97 -16.13 0.26
CA ARG A 23 20.18 -15.52 -0.84
C ARG A 23 20.73 -15.88 -2.22
N LYS A 24 22.05 -15.78 -2.38
CA LYS A 24 22.76 -16.02 -3.65
C LYS A 24 22.71 -17.48 -4.14
N LYS A 25 22.25 -18.43 -3.31
CA LYS A 25 22.06 -19.83 -3.70
C LYS A 25 20.73 -20.05 -4.43
N TYR A 26 19.81 -19.08 -4.39
CA TYR A 26 18.46 -19.19 -4.97
C TYR A 26 18.33 -18.34 -6.22
N ASP A 27 17.67 -18.89 -7.23
CA ASP A 27 17.26 -18.15 -8.42
C ASP A 27 15.98 -17.36 -8.11
N LEU A 28 16.09 -16.04 -8.15
CA LEU A 28 14.98 -15.11 -7.93
C LEU A 28 14.50 -14.44 -9.23
N SER A 29 15.02 -14.86 -10.39
CA SER A 29 14.74 -14.19 -11.67
C SER A 29 13.29 -14.31 -12.13
N SER A 30 12.47 -15.17 -11.50
CA SER A 30 11.04 -15.26 -11.79
C SER A 30 10.23 -14.12 -11.18
N LEU A 31 10.75 -13.43 -10.15
CA LEU A 31 10.04 -12.34 -9.47
C LEU A 31 9.98 -11.11 -10.38
N VAL A 32 8.78 -10.68 -10.74
CA VAL A 32 8.55 -9.52 -11.63
C VAL A 32 8.07 -8.32 -10.81
N TYR A 33 7.14 -8.54 -9.88
CA TYR A 33 6.49 -7.47 -9.14
C TYR A 33 6.56 -7.66 -7.63
N SER A 34 6.69 -6.55 -6.91
CA SER A 34 6.57 -6.55 -5.46
C SER A 34 5.71 -5.40 -4.97
N ALA A 35 4.84 -5.70 -4.01
CA ALA A 35 4.08 -4.69 -3.28
C ALA A 35 4.33 -4.81 -1.78
N LEU A 36 4.52 -3.66 -1.14
CA LEU A 36 4.75 -3.57 0.29
C LEU A 36 3.70 -2.65 0.93
N GLY A 37 3.35 -2.94 2.17
CA GLY A 37 2.37 -2.16 2.93
C GLY A 37 2.50 -2.41 4.43
N ALA A 38 1.46 -2.00 5.17
CA ALA A 38 1.31 -2.17 6.62
C ALA A 38 2.26 -1.34 7.52
N SER A 39 3.31 -0.71 7.00
CA SER A 39 4.15 0.22 7.76
C SER A 39 4.91 1.19 6.86
N PRO A 40 5.25 2.40 7.33
CA PRO A 40 6.08 3.35 6.57
C PRO A 40 7.43 2.74 6.17
N MET A 41 7.86 3.03 4.94
CA MET A 41 9.16 2.62 4.42
C MET A 41 9.94 3.82 3.89
N HIS A 42 11.25 3.79 4.10
CA HIS A 42 12.15 4.76 3.52
C HIS A 42 12.38 4.46 2.04
N TYR A 43 12.45 5.53 1.24
CA TYR A 43 12.77 5.47 -0.19
C TYR A 43 14.02 4.60 -0.48
N ASP A 44 15.07 4.75 0.32
CA ASP A 44 16.34 4.03 0.12
C ASP A 44 16.18 2.51 0.23
N PHE A 45 15.33 2.03 1.15
CA PHE A 45 15.06 0.61 1.30
C PHE A 45 14.34 0.04 0.07
N LEU A 46 13.34 0.75 -0.44
CA LEU A 46 12.61 0.35 -1.64
C LEU A 46 13.49 0.39 -2.88
N ARG A 47 14.36 1.41 -2.97
CA ARG A 47 15.31 1.54 -4.06
C ARG A 47 16.34 0.40 -4.03
N GLN A 48 16.83 0.03 -2.84
CA GLN A 48 17.73 -1.10 -2.66
C GLN A 48 17.10 -2.40 -3.18
N LEU A 49 15.82 -2.66 -2.85
CA LEU A 49 15.08 -3.82 -3.33
C LEU A 49 15.06 -3.92 -4.86
N GLU A 50 14.77 -2.82 -5.56
CA GLU A 50 14.78 -2.79 -7.03
C GLU A 50 16.16 -2.99 -7.65
N THR A 51 17.23 -2.64 -6.92
CA THR A 51 18.61 -2.75 -7.46
C THR A 51 19.28 -4.08 -7.14
N GLU A 52 18.92 -4.71 -6.03
CA GLU A 52 19.62 -5.91 -5.53
C GLU A 52 18.85 -7.21 -5.75
N ILE A 53 17.54 -7.14 -5.90
CA ILE A 53 16.69 -8.28 -6.26
C ILE A 53 16.21 -8.01 -7.69
N PRO A 54 16.14 -9.03 -8.58
CA PRO A 54 15.69 -8.84 -9.96
C PRO A 54 14.19 -8.55 -10.08
N ILE A 55 13.63 -7.70 -9.21
CA ILE A 55 12.25 -7.23 -9.24
C ILE A 55 12.21 -6.00 -10.15
N GLU A 56 11.42 -6.08 -11.22
CA GLU A 56 11.27 -5.01 -12.20
C GLU A 56 10.60 -3.77 -11.60
N ARG A 57 9.63 -3.99 -10.70
CA ARG A 57 8.88 -2.91 -10.06
C ARG A 57 8.50 -3.20 -8.63
N VAL A 58 8.93 -2.31 -7.73
CA VAL A 58 8.52 -2.27 -6.33
C VAL A 58 7.48 -1.17 -6.12
N ALA A 59 6.40 -1.43 -5.40
CA ALA A 59 5.42 -0.39 -5.10
C ALA A 59 4.96 -0.43 -3.65
N GLN A 60 4.51 0.71 -3.16
CA GLN A 60 3.82 0.82 -1.88
C GLN A 60 2.30 0.87 -2.10
N GLY A 61 1.55 0.48 -1.08
CA GLY A 61 0.11 0.70 -1.00
C GLY A 61 -0.30 1.09 0.41
N TYR A 62 -1.48 1.70 0.51
CA TYR A 62 -2.11 2.03 1.79
C TYR A 62 -3.49 1.40 1.87
N GLY A 63 -3.79 0.90 3.07
CA GLY A 63 -5.06 0.29 3.42
C GLY A 63 -5.02 -0.15 4.88
N MET A 64 -6.16 -0.57 5.37
CA MET A 64 -6.41 -1.00 6.74
C MET A 64 -7.42 -2.16 6.69
N THR A 65 -7.61 -2.86 7.81
CA THR A 65 -8.56 -3.98 7.87
C THR A 65 -9.98 -3.52 7.57
N GLU A 66 -10.34 -2.33 8.04
CA GLU A 66 -11.63 -1.66 7.90
C GLU A 66 -11.97 -1.29 6.45
N ASN A 67 -10.99 -1.33 5.54
CA ASN A 67 -11.18 -1.08 4.11
C ASN A 67 -10.72 -2.26 3.24
N SER A 68 -10.78 -3.48 3.77
CA SER A 68 -10.43 -4.71 3.05
C SER A 68 -9.03 -4.65 2.42
N ALA A 69 -8.06 -4.21 3.22
CA ALA A 69 -6.61 -4.24 3.01
C ALA A 69 -5.99 -3.20 2.05
N LEU A 70 -6.71 -2.66 1.06
CA LEU A 70 -6.08 -1.75 0.08
C LEU A 70 -7.02 -0.67 -0.48
N LEU A 71 -6.65 0.58 -0.24
CA LEU A 71 -7.28 1.79 -0.80
C LEU A 71 -6.48 2.41 -1.93
N THR A 72 -5.15 2.44 -1.78
CA THR A 72 -4.24 3.03 -2.78
C THR A 72 -3.13 2.07 -3.16
N SER A 73 -2.66 2.19 -4.41
CA SER A 73 -1.55 1.39 -4.91
C SER A 73 -0.64 2.20 -5.82
N GLY A 74 0.67 2.12 -5.57
CA GLY A 74 1.70 2.65 -6.46
C GLY A 74 1.96 1.75 -7.67
N MET A 75 1.52 0.49 -7.64
CA MET A 75 1.76 -0.49 -8.70
C MET A 75 1.04 -0.10 -9.99
N TRP A 76 -0.21 0.37 -9.84
CA TRP A 76 -1.12 0.70 -10.93
C TRP A 76 -1.25 2.21 -11.16
N ALA A 77 -0.41 3.01 -10.50
CA ALA A 77 -0.43 4.46 -10.62
C ALA A 77 0.06 4.98 -12.00
N GLY A 78 0.70 4.11 -12.79
CA GLY A 78 1.30 4.46 -14.09
C GLY A 78 2.49 5.43 -13.96
N ASP A 79 3.14 5.44 -12.80
CA ASP A 79 4.25 6.33 -12.51
C ASP A 79 5.58 5.62 -12.74
N GLU A 80 6.26 5.97 -13.83
CA GLU A 80 7.55 5.39 -14.18
C GLU A 80 8.71 6.07 -13.44
N ASP A 81 8.51 7.25 -12.85
CA ASP A 81 9.55 7.92 -12.05
C ASP A 81 9.69 7.21 -10.69
N PRO A 82 10.84 6.56 -10.41
CA PRO A 82 11.05 5.87 -9.14
C PRO A 82 10.91 6.79 -7.93
N LYS A 83 11.28 8.08 -8.03
CA LYS A 83 11.16 9.03 -6.91
C LYS A 83 9.72 9.23 -6.49
N ARG A 84 8.82 9.39 -7.47
CA ARG A 84 7.38 9.57 -7.21
C ARG A 84 6.70 8.26 -6.83
N ARG A 85 7.03 7.17 -7.53
CA ARG A 85 6.45 5.85 -7.27
C ARG A 85 6.85 5.28 -5.91
N LEU A 86 8.13 5.36 -5.55
CA LEU A 86 8.63 4.89 -4.26
C LEU A 86 8.39 5.89 -3.13
N GLY A 87 8.26 7.18 -3.44
CA GLY A 87 8.01 8.25 -2.46
C GLY A 87 6.54 8.47 -2.10
N SER A 88 5.60 7.73 -2.68
CA SER A 88 4.17 7.87 -2.42
C SER A 88 3.49 6.54 -2.11
N LEU A 89 2.26 6.61 -1.61
CA LEU A 89 1.38 5.45 -1.40
C LEU A 89 0.54 5.12 -2.66
N GLY A 90 0.85 5.77 -3.78
CA GLY A 90 0.20 5.57 -5.06
C GLY A 90 -1.15 6.27 -5.23
N ARG A 91 -1.99 5.70 -6.10
CA ARG A 91 -3.31 6.27 -6.48
C ARG A 91 -4.45 5.45 -5.91
N CYS A 92 -5.60 6.10 -5.74
CA CYS A 92 -6.87 5.46 -5.41
C CYS A 92 -7.16 4.28 -6.35
N MET A 93 -7.57 3.14 -5.78
CA MET A 93 -7.99 1.97 -6.55
C MET A 93 -9.25 2.25 -7.36
N GLN A 94 -9.45 1.48 -8.42
CA GLN A 94 -10.60 1.66 -9.31
C GLN A 94 -11.93 1.50 -8.57
N ARG A 95 -12.90 2.34 -8.94
CA ARG A 95 -14.27 2.34 -8.38
C ARG A 95 -14.32 2.64 -6.87
N LEU A 96 -13.30 3.32 -6.34
CA LEU A 96 -13.27 3.87 -5.00
C LEU A 96 -13.15 5.39 -5.04
N GLU A 97 -13.65 6.04 -4.01
CA GLU A 97 -13.48 7.47 -3.77
C GLU A 97 -12.59 7.68 -2.55
N ILE A 98 -11.61 8.58 -2.66
CA ILE A 98 -10.76 8.99 -1.55
C ILE A 98 -10.69 10.51 -1.53
N LYS A 99 -10.74 11.09 -0.35
CA LYS A 99 -10.43 12.50 -0.10
C LYS A 99 -9.50 12.65 1.10
N VAL A 100 -8.79 13.76 1.15
CA VAL A 100 -8.14 14.24 2.37
C VAL A 100 -9.11 15.23 3.01
N ALA A 101 -9.51 14.99 4.25
CA ALA A 101 -10.55 15.72 4.95
C ALA A 101 -10.02 16.52 6.16
N ASP A 102 -10.68 17.64 6.47
CA ASP A 102 -10.53 18.35 7.74
C ASP A 102 -11.33 17.68 8.88
N GLN A 103 -11.37 18.30 10.06
CA GLN A 103 -12.07 17.77 11.23
C GLN A 103 -13.60 17.73 11.05
N GLU A 104 -14.11 18.57 10.16
CA GLU A 104 -15.52 18.67 9.80
C GLU A 104 -15.90 17.74 8.63
N GLY A 105 -14.93 17.00 8.07
CA GLY A 105 -15.14 16.07 6.97
C GLY A 105 -15.17 16.72 5.58
N ASN A 106 -14.79 17.99 5.44
CA ASN A 106 -14.71 18.66 4.13
C ASN A 106 -13.37 18.36 3.45
N ALA A 107 -13.37 18.29 2.11
CA ALA A 107 -12.14 18.07 1.36
C ALA A 107 -11.20 19.29 1.48
N VAL A 108 -9.94 19.04 1.80
CA VAL A 108 -8.91 20.09 1.87
C VAL A 108 -8.21 20.30 0.51
N PRO A 109 -7.61 21.47 0.26
CA PRO A 109 -6.81 21.72 -0.94
C PRO A 109 -5.62 20.76 -1.10
N ILE A 110 -5.20 20.57 -2.36
CA ILE A 110 -4.00 19.79 -2.70
C ILE A 110 -2.77 20.38 -1.97
N GLY A 111 -2.02 19.52 -1.29
CA GLY A 111 -0.82 19.90 -0.52
C GLY A 111 -1.09 20.24 0.94
N GLN A 112 -2.36 20.32 1.37
CA GLN A 112 -2.72 20.48 2.77
C GLN A 112 -2.89 19.12 3.45
N GLN A 113 -2.42 19.02 4.70
CA GLN A 113 -2.57 17.82 5.52
C GLN A 113 -3.99 17.71 6.06
N GLY A 114 -4.48 16.46 6.15
CA GLY A 114 -5.76 16.10 6.76
C GLY A 114 -5.88 14.58 6.91
N GLU A 115 -7.08 14.11 7.21
CA GLU A 115 -7.38 12.68 7.38
C GLU A 115 -7.79 12.03 6.05
N ILE A 116 -7.37 10.79 5.81
CA ILE A 116 -7.79 10.03 4.62
C ILE A 116 -9.18 9.45 4.86
N TRP A 117 -10.16 9.92 4.10
CA TRP A 117 -11.50 9.35 4.08
C TRP A 117 -11.72 8.61 2.77
N ALA A 118 -12.37 7.45 2.84
CA ALA A 118 -12.61 6.59 1.70
C ALA A 118 -14.04 6.09 1.66
N ARG A 119 -14.60 5.98 0.46
CA ARG A 119 -15.93 5.44 0.20
C ARG A 119 -15.89 4.45 -0.95
N GLY A 120 -16.59 3.32 -0.79
CA GLY A 120 -16.78 2.35 -1.85
C GLY A 120 -17.01 0.93 -1.32
N TYR A 121 -16.92 -0.03 -2.24
CA TYR A 121 -17.19 -1.44 -1.96
C TYR A 121 -16.27 -2.16 -0.94
N PRO A 122 -15.01 -1.74 -0.67
CA PRO A 122 -14.12 -2.47 0.23
C PRO A 122 -14.23 -1.97 1.67
N ILE A 123 -15.00 -0.91 1.92
CA ILE A 123 -15.26 -0.41 3.27
C ILE A 123 -16.07 -1.46 4.03
N MET A 124 -15.66 -1.74 5.26
CA MET A 124 -16.33 -2.68 6.14
C MET A 124 -17.80 -2.30 6.35
N VAL A 125 -18.62 -3.29 6.70
CA VAL A 125 -20.01 -3.04 7.14
C VAL A 125 -20.06 -2.47 8.56
N GLY A 126 -19.04 -2.75 9.37
CA GLY A 126 -18.91 -2.28 10.74
C GLY A 126 -18.13 -3.24 11.62
N TYR A 127 -17.93 -2.85 12.87
CA TYR A 127 -17.30 -3.68 13.88
C TYR A 127 -18.31 -4.66 14.49
N TYR A 128 -17.90 -5.93 14.62
CA TYR A 128 -18.77 -6.97 15.15
C TYR A 128 -19.12 -6.71 16.62
N GLY A 129 -20.42 -6.60 16.91
CA GLY A 129 -20.93 -6.39 18.27
C GLY A 129 -20.66 -4.99 18.85
N ASP A 130 -20.19 -4.05 18.03
CA ASP A 130 -19.78 -2.71 18.47
C ASP A 130 -20.37 -1.61 17.54
N PRO A 131 -21.67 -1.29 17.69
CA PRO A 131 -22.34 -0.28 16.87
C PRO A 131 -21.83 1.14 17.15
N GLU A 132 -21.32 1.41 18.37
CA GLU A 132 -20.79 2.73 18.74
C GLU A 132 -19.52 3.03 17.95
N LYS A 133 -18.53 2.13 17.97
CA LYS A 133 -17.32 2.29 17.14
C LYS A 133 -17.62 2.27 15.65
N THR A 134 -18.66 1.55 15.24
CA THR A 134 -19.08 1.54 13.84
C THR A 134 -19.54 2.94 13.41
N GLN A 135 -20.29 3.64 14.25
CA GLN A 135 -20.77 5.00 13.98
C GLN A 135 -19.66 6.05 14.10
N GLU A 136 -18.64 5.80 14.91
CA GLU A 136 -17.44 6.64 14.95
C GLU A 136 -16.60 6.55 13.67
N ALA A 137 -16.51 5.35 13.06
CA ALA A 137 -15.67 5.11 11.89
C ALA A 137 -16.39 5.29 10.55
N LEU A 138 -17.71 5.09 10.49
CA LEU A 138 -18.50 5.13 9.25
C LEU A 138 -19.53 6.25 9.29
N THR A 139 -19.55 7.03 8.22
CA THR A 139 -20.54 8.09 8.06
C THR A 139 -21.85 7.58 7.48
N PRO A 140 -22.99 8.27 7.68
CA PRO A 140 -24.24 7.89 7.03
C PRO A 140 -24.18 7.88 5.49
N SER A 141 -23.22 8.59 4.90
CA SER A 141 -22.99 8.64 3.44
C SER A 141 -22.17 7.47 2.88
N GLY A 142 -21.74 6.54 3.73
CA GLY A 142 -20.69 5.57 3.43
C GLY A 142 -19.35 6.24 3.60
#